data_AF-A0A520BN19-F1
#
_entry.id   AF-A0A520BN19-F1
#
_cell.length_a   1.000
_cell.length_b   1.000
_cell.length_c   1.000
_cell.angle_alpha   90.00
_cell.angle_beta   90.00
_cell.angle_gamma   90.00
#
_symmetry.space_group_name_H-M   'P 1'
#
loop_
_entity.id
_entity.type
_entity.pdbx_description
1 polymer ?
#
loop_
_entity_poly.entity_id
_entity_poly.type
_entity_poly.pdbx_seq_one_letter_code
_entity_poly.pdbx_strand_id
1 'polypeptide(L)'
;MKDFDDMDHMPDWDRFNKFKDDDGDEWKNAPKVERAKNLYNQARQVYKYAAIFCETLTGEMADMSKELIMQNAMMLCPKIVGAEGGDMYILRMENASIIRTNARELEVQVKAAALFDNCTEADKNIVIAEISKFRDLFKEWVKHFEKDDFEDEWGLY
;
A
#
# COMPACT_ATOMS: atom_id res chain seq x y z
N MET A 1 19.10 1.74 -16.53
CA MET A 1 18.34 1.63 -15.27
C MET A 1 17.28 2.71 -15.34
N LYS A 2 15.99 2.38 -15.36
CA LYS A 2 14.95 3.41 -15.24
C LYS A 2 15.16 4.11 -13.90
N ASP A 3 15.05 5.42 -13.90
CA ASP A 3 15.20 6.21 -12.68
C ASP A 3 13.93 6.02 -11.83
N PHE A 4 13.99 5.10 -10.86
CA PHE A 4 12.87 4.81 -9.95
C PHE A 4 12.90 5.73 -8.72
N ASP A 5 13.84 6.67 -8.64
CA ASP A 5 13.94 7.60 -7.51
C ASP A 5 12.86 8.67 -7.54
N ASP A 6 12.39 9.10 -8.71
CA ASP A 6 11.52 10.28 -8.76
C ASP A 6 10.06 9.99 -8.37
N MET A 7 9.58 8.76 -8.53
CA MET A 7 8.19 8.38 -8.19
C MET A 7 7.13 9.36 -8.73
N ASP A 8 7.43 10.11 -9.79
CA ASP A 8 6.66 11.26 -10.26
C ASP A 8 5.20 10.94 -10.60
N HIS A 9 4.94 9.69 -10.95
CA HIS A 9 3.60 9.18 -11.25
C HIS A 9 2.75 8.93 -9.99
N MET A 10 3.37 8.85 -8.80
CA MET A 10 2.71 8.78 -7.51
C MET A 10 2.87 10.10 -6.75
N PRO A 11 1.81 10.92 -6.66
CA PRO A 11 1.87 12.22 -6.00
C PRO A 11 2.17 12.09 -4.51
N ASP A 12 2.76 13.13 -3.93
CA ASP A 12 2.95 13.21 -2.47
C ASP A 12 1.61 13.27 -1.73
N TRP A 13 1.59 12.76 -0.49
CA TRP A 13 0.42 12.75 0.38
C TRP A 13 -0.26 14.12 0.49
N ASP A 14 0.52 15.19 0.54
CA ASP A 14 0.02 16.55 0.73
C ASP A 14 -0.88 17.02 -0.44
N ARG A 15 -0.87 16.33 -1.59
CA ARG A 15 -1.84 16.57 -2.67
C ARG A 15 -3.26 16.11 -2.31
N PHE A 16 -3.39 15.08 -1.48
CA PHE A 16 -4.66 14.54 -1.00
C PHE A 16 -5.11 15.19 0.31
N ASN A 17 -4.18 15.76 1.07
CA ASN A 17 -4.45 16.45 2.33
C ASN A 17 -5.21 17.81 2.16
N LYS A 18 -5.68 18.12 0.95
CA LYS A 18 -6.51 19.31 0.66
C LYS A 18 -7.99 19.13 1.00
N PHE A 19 -8.41 17.93 1.42
CA PHE A 19 -9.77 17.66 1.91
C PHE A 19 -9.93 17.95 3.41
N LYS A 20 -9.06 18.77 4.00
CA LYS A 20 -9.26 19.25 5.37
C LYS A 20 -10.45 20.21 5.39
N ASP A 21 -11.46 19.86 6.18
CA ASP A 21 -12.53 20.78 6.54
C ASP A 21 -11.92 21.99 7.27
N ASP A 22 -12.21 23.19 6.76
CA ASP A 22 -11.75 24.50 7.25
C ASP A 22 -12.52 24.95 8.51
N ASP A 23 -12.83 24.00 9.41
CA ASP A 23 -13.69 24.22 10.57
C ASP A 23 -12.90 24.49 11.87
N GLY A 24 -11.57 24.69 11.78
CA GLY A 24 -10.71 25.06 12.91
C GLY A 24 -10.37 23.93 13.90
N ASP A 25 -10.86 22.71 13.66
CA ASP A 25 -10.63 21.51 14.49
C ASP A 25 -9.49 20.61 13.99
N GLU A 26 -8.63 21.13 13.10
CA GLU A 26 -7.54 20.39 12.44
C GLU A 26 -6.64 19.58 13.39
N TRP A 27 -6.42 20.07 14.62
CA TRP A 27 -5.55 19.42 15.59
C TRP A 27 -6.10 18.06 16.07
N LYS A 28 -7.44 17.89 16.08
CA LYS A 28 -8.08 16.62 16.47
C LYS A 28 -7.84 15.53 15.42
N ASN A 29 -7.75 15.93 14.15
CA ASN A 29 -7.52 15.02 13.03
C ASN A 29 -6.03 14.81 12.71
N ALA A 30 -5.13 15.61 13.29
CA ALA A 30 -3.70 15.50 13.03
C ALA A 30 -3.13 14.07 13.24
N PRO A 31 -3.47 13.32 14.31
CA PRO A 31 -3.00 11.94 14.47
C PRO A 31 -3.52 11.00 13.38
N LYS A 32 -4.76 11.17 12.91
CA LYS A 32 -5.36 10.39 11.83
C LYS A 32 -4.63 10.63 10.51
N VAL A 33 -4.46 11.91 10.15
CA VAL A 33 -3.74 12.33 8.94
C VAL A 33 -2.30 11.83 8.95
N GLU A 34 -1.63 11.90 10.10
CA GLU A 34 -0.24 11.45 10.24
C GLU A 34 -0.11 9.93 10.06
N ARG A 35 -1.03 9.14 10.62
CA ARG A 35 -1.06 7.68 10.39
C ARG A 35 -1.23 7.34 8.90
N ALA A 36 -2.18 8.00 8.23
CA ALA A 36 -2.43 7.80 6.80
C ALA A 36 -1.23 8.22 5.94
N LYS A 37 -0.62 9.38 6.25
CA LYS A 37 0.59 9.88 5.58
C LYS A 37 1.76 8.90 5.70
N ASN A 38 2.01 8.39 6.90
CA ASN A 38 3.08 7.42 7.14
C ASN A 38 2.83 6.11 6.39
N LEU A 39 1.60 5.59 6.44
CA LEU A 39 1.22 4.40 5.69
C LEU A 39 1.38 4.59 4.17
N TYR A 40 0.93 5.73 3.64
CA TYR A 40 1.03 6.09 2.23
C TYR A 40 2.49 6.18 1.76
N ASN A 41 3.33 6.87 2.52
CA ASN A 41 4.76 6.99 2.21
C ASN A 41 5.44 5.63 2.22
N GLN A 42 5.09 4.75 3.16
CA GLN A 42 5.61 3.40 3.19
C GLN A 42 5.07 2.55 2.02
N ALA A 43 3.82 2.75 1.57
CA ALA A 43 3.30 2.12 0.36
C ALA A 43 4.09 2.54 -0.90
N ARG A 44 4.49 3.81 -0.99
CA ARG A 44 5.40 4.28 -2.05
C ARG A 44 6.75 3.58 -1.97
N GLN A 45 7.32 3.38 -0.78
CA GLN A 45 8.55 2.59 -0.66
C GLN A 45 8.35 1.14 -1.13
N VAL A 46 7.25 0.49 -0.75
CA VAL A 46 6.92 -0.87 -1.24
C VAL A 46 6.88 -0.91 -2.76
N TYR A 47 6.20 0.04 -3.41
CA TYR A 47 6.20 0.13 -4.88
C TYR A 47 7.62 0.33 -5.43
N LYS A 48 8.41 1.23 -4.84
CA LYS A 48 9.79 1.54 -5.28
C LYS A 48 10.61 0.27 -5.39
N TYR A 49 10.67 -0.45 -4.28
CA TYR A 49 11.51 -1.62 -4.17
C TYR A 49 10.91 -2.81 -4.92
N ALA A 50 9.59 -2.93 -5.04
CA ALA A 50 8.96 -3.90 -5.94
C ALA A 50 9.34 -3.65 -7.40
N ALA A 51 9.37 -2.39 -7.84
CA ALA A 51 9.74 -2.03 -9.21
C ALA A 51 11.23 -2.28 -9.49
N ILE A 52 12.11 -1.89 -8.55
CA ILE A 52 13.55 -2.21 -8.64
C ILE A 52 13.75 -3.73 -8.67
N PHE A 53 13.07 -4.48 -7.81
CA PHE A 53 13.11 -5.94 -7.79
C PHE A 53 12.66 -6.56 -9.11
N CYS A 54 11.61 -6.01 -9.74
CA CYS A 54 11.15 -6.46 -11.05
C CYS A 54 12.25 -6.36 -12.12
N GLU A 55 13.11 -5.33 -12.08
CA GLU A 55 14.23 -5.20 -13.02
C GLU A 55 15.33 -6.26 -12.79
N THR A 56 15.39 -6.87 -11.60
CA THR A 56 16.35 -7.94 -11.27
C THR A 56 15.88 -9.34 -11.68
N LEU A 57 14.59 -9.51 -11.98
CA LEU A 57 14.02 -10.82 -12.29
C LEU A 57 14.56 -11.40 -13.59
N THR A 58 14.89 -12.69 -13.56
CA THR A 58 15.33 -13.47 -14.72
C THR A 58 14.44 -14.71 -14.93
N GLY A 59 14.62 -15.44 -16.03
CA GLY A 59 13.85 -16.64 -16.37
C GLY A 59 12.65 -16.40 -17.29
N GLU A 60 12.07 -17.48 -17.83
CA GLU A 60 10.97 -17.42 -18.82
C GLU A 60 9.70 -16.76 -18.27
N MET A 61 9.44 -16.89 -16.96
CA MET A 61 8.25 -16.35 -16.30
C MET A 61 8.47 -14.96 -15.68
N ALA A 62 9.61 -14.32 -15.98
CA ALA A 62 9.97 -13.04 -15.39
C ALA A 62 8.92 -11.97 -15.69
N ASP A 63 8.52 -11.80 -16.95
CA ASP A 63 7.59 -10.72 -17.34
C ASP A 63 6.22 -10.88 -16.71
N MET A 64 5.67 -12.11 -16.67
CA MET A 64 4.43 -12.41 -15.96
C MET A 64 4.54 -12.11 -14.46
N SER A 65 5.68 -12.46 -13.84
CA SER A 65 5.92 -12.18 -12.42
C SER A 65 6.00 -10.68 -12.15
N LYS A 66 6.66 -9.91 -13.04
CA LYS A 66 6.73 -8.44 -12.95
C LYS A 66 5.35 -7.82 -13.02
N GLU A 67 4.51 -8.27 -13.96
CA GLU A 67 3.14 -7.77 -14.09
C GLU A 67 2.32 -8.02 -12.81
N LEU A 68 2.35 -9.23 -12.27
CA LEU A 68 1.63 -9.57 -11.03
C LEU A 68 2.14 -8.78 -9.82
N ILE A 69 3.45 -8.63 -9.68
CA ILE A 69 4.09 -7.85 -8.61
C ILE A 69 3.66 -6.38 -8.70
N MET A 70 3.79 -5.78 -9.88
CA MET A 70 3.49 -4.37 -10.07
C MET A 70 1.99 -4.06 -9.96
N GLN A 71 1.12 -4.95 -10.45
CA GLN A 71 -0.33 -4.83 -10.25
C GLN A 71 -0.68 -4.73 -8.77
N ASN A 72 -0.15 -5.65 -7.95
CA ASN A 72 -0.42 -5.63 -6.51
C ASN A 72 0.15 -4.38 -5.81
N ALA A 73 1.37 -3.97 -6.15
CA ALA A 73 2.00 -2.79 -5.57
C ALA A 73 1.25 -1.49 -5.92
N MET A 74 0.74 -1.36 -7.16
CA MET A 74 0.00 -0.20 -7.63
C MET A 74 -1.33 0.03 -6.90
N MET A 75 -1.90 -1.02 -6.32
CA MET A 75 -3.20 -0.93 -5.63
C MET A 75 -3.11 -0.31 -4.23
N LEU A 76 -1.93 -0.27 -3.60
CA LEU A 76 -1.81 0.14 -2.20
C LEU A 76 -2.14 1.63 -1.99
N CYS A 77 -1.45 2.52 -2.71
CA CYS A 77 -1.59 3.98 -2.56
C CYS A 77 -3.02 4.50 -2.83
N PRO A 78 -3.68 4.15 -3.96
CA PRO A 78 -5.03 4.65 -4.25
C PRO A 78 -6.07 4.21 -3.22
N LYS A 79 -5.91 3.02 -2.62
CA LYS A 79 -6.85 2.51 -1.62
C LYS A 79 -6.68 3.18 -0.26
N ILE A 80 -5.46 3.59 0.09
CA ILE A 80 -5.24 4.42 1.28
C ILE A 80 -5.92 5.78 1.10
N VAL A 81 -5.75 6.41 -0.07
CA VAL A 81 -6.43 7.69 -0.39
C VAL A 81 -7.95 7.52 -0.38
N GLY A 82 -8.47 6.45 -0.99
CA GLY A 82 -9.90 6.16 -1.02
C GLY A 82 -10.52 5.98 0.37
N ALA A 83 -9.80 5.32 1.28
CA ALA A 83 -10.25 5.17 2.66
C ALA A 83 -10.27 6.49 3.43
N GLU A 84 -9.38 7.44 3.13
CA GLU A 84 -9.36 8.74 3.82
C GLU A 84 -10.27 9.79 3.17
N GLY A 85 -10.83 9.52 1.99
CA GLY A 85 -11.71 10.44 1.25
C GLY A 85 -13.18 10.43 1.70
N GLY A 86 -13.62 9.44 2.47
CA GLY A 86 -14.96 9.38 3.04
C GLY A 86 -14.88 8.66 4.38
N ASP A 87 -15.16 9.37 5.47
CA ASP A 87 -14.97 8.87 6.84
C ASP A 87 -16.01 7.81 7.27
N MET A 88 -16.51 7.01 6.30
CA MET A 88 -17.44 5.91 6.51
C MET A 88 -16.66 4.64 6.80
N TYR A 89 -16.99 3.99 7.91
CA TYR A 89 -16.36 2.76 8.39
C TYR A 89 -16.31 1.67 7.32
N ILE A 90 -17.44 1.41 6.66
CA ILE A 90 -17.56 0.36 5.64
C ILE A 90 -16.58 0.61 4.49
N LEU A 91 -16.54 1.83 3.95
CA LEU A 91 -15.63 2.20 2.87
C LEU A 91 -14.16 2.06 3.28
N ARG A 92 -13.83 2.44 4.52
CA ARG A 92 -12.49 2.26 5.07
C ARG A 92 -12.12 0.79 5.17
N MET A 93 -13.03 -0.04 5.67
CA MET A 93 -12.83 -1.50 5.79
C MET A 93 -12.70 -2.19 4.44
N GLU A 94 -13.52 -1.83 3.45
CA GLU A 94 -13.42 -2.35 2.08
C GLU A 94 -12.04 -2.06 1.46
N ASN A 95 -11.59 -0.80 1.56
CA ASN A 95 -10.27 -0.40 1.06
C ASN A 95 -9.15 -1.12 1.83
N ALA A 96 -9.27 -1.28 3.15
CA ALA A 96 -8.31 -2.01 3.97
C ALA A 96 -8.23 -3.50 3.58
N SER A 97 -9.35 -4.15 3.26
CA SER A 97 -9.36 -5.53 2.76
C SER A 97 -8.64 -5.66 1.43
N ILE A 98 -8.87 -4.73 0.49
CA ILE A 98 -8.17 -4.71 -0.80
C ILE A 98 -6.66 -4.52 -0.60
N ILE A 99 -6.26 -3.58 0.27
CA ILE A 99 -4.85 -3.33 0.62
C ILE A 99 -4.20 -4.61 1.16
N ARG A 100 -4.84 -5.26 2.14
CA ARG A 100 -4.32 -6.48 2.77
C ARG A 100 -4.12 -7.59 1.74
N THR A 101 -5.10 -7.81 0.86
CA THR A 101 -5.02 -8.83 -0.19
C THR A 101 -3.85 -8.55 -1.13
N ASN A 102 -3.75 -7.33 -1.67
CA ASN A 102 -2.67 -6.97 -2.60
C ASN A 102 -1.28 -7.04 -1.93
N ALA A 103 -1.14 -6.55 -0.70
CA ALA A 103 0.12 -6.65 0.03
C ALA A 103 0.54 -8.10 0.30
N ARG A 104 -0.44 -9.00 0.53
CA ARG A 104 -0.18 -10.42 0.73
C ARG A 104 0.22 -11.11 -0.56
N GLU A 105 -0.50 -10.87 -1.65
CA GLU A 105 -0.17 -11.43 -2.96
C GLU A 105 1.20 -10.95 -3.45
N LEU A 106 1.51 -9.66 -3.27
CA LEU A 106 2.85 -9.11 -3.53
C LEU A 106 3.94 -9.88 -2.79
N GLU A 107 3.77 -10.12 -1.49
CA GLU A 107 4.71 -10.89 -0.67
C GLU A 107 4.88 -12.33 -1.20
N VAL A 108 3.79 -12.97 -1.61
CA VAL A 108 3.78 -14.34 -2.17
C VAL A 108 4.56 -14.38 -3.49
N GLN A 109 4.29 -13.45 -4.42
CA GLN A 109 4.97 -13.41 -5.72
C GLN A 109 6.47 -13.16 -5.57
N VAL A 110 6.87 -12.24 -4.68
CA VAL A 110 8.28 -11.96 -4.37
C VAL A 110 8.98 -13.21 -3.82
N LYS A 111 8.32 -13.96 -2.93
CA LYS A 111 8.86 -15.22 -2.39
C LYS A 111 8.92 -16.33 -3.43
N ALA A 112 7.91 -16.42 -4.29
CA ALA A 112 7.86 -17.40 -5.36
C ALA A 112 9.01 -17.20 -6.37
N ALA A 113 9.31 -15.95 -6.73
CA ALA A 113 10.45 -15.64 -7.60
C ALA A 113 11.78 -16.22 -7.08
N ALA A 114 12.03 -16.13 -5.77
CA ALA A 114 13.23 -16.72 -5.17
C ALA A 114 13.17 -18.25 -5.11
N LEU A 115 11.99 -18.84 -4.85
CA LEU A 115 11.81 -20.30 -4.85
C LEU A 115 12.13 -20.93 -6.22
N PHE A 116 11.89 -20.19 -7.30
CA PHE A 116 12.19 -20.61 -8.67
C PHE A 116 13.56 -20.13 -9.16
N ASP A 117 14.44 -19.66 -8.26
CA ASP A 117 15.79 -19.15 -8.59
C ASP A 117 15.80 -18.01 -9.63
N ASN A 118 14.70 -17.25 -9.73
CA ASN A 118 14.56 -16.15 -10.68
C ASN A 118 15.14 -14.82 -10.16
N CYS A 119 15.57 -14.77 -8.89
CA CYS A 119 16.18 -13.60 -8.25
C CYS A 119 17.15 -14.00 -7.15
N THR A 120 17.89 -13.03 -6.60
CA THR A 120 18.72 -13.28 -5.42
C THR A 120 17.94 -13.15 -4.12
N GLU A 121 18.38 -13.88 -3.09
CA GLU A 121 17.84 -13.76 -1.73
C GLU A 121 17.96 -12.33 -1.18
N ALA A 122 19.04 -11.62 -1.53
CA ALA A 122 19.26 -10.24 -1.10
C ALA A 122 18.20 -9.29 -1.69
N ASP A 123 17.94 -9.38 -3.00
CA ASP A 123 16.95 -8.54 -3.69
C ASP A 123 15.54 -8.79 -3.14
N LYS A 124 15.18 -10.07 -2.97
CA LYS A 124 13.91 -10.46 -2.34
C LYS A 124 13.77 -9.86 -0.93
N ASN A 125 14.80 -9.99 -0.10
CA ASN A 125 14.73 -9.58 1.31
C ASN A 125 14.52 -8.07 1.48
N ILE A 126 15.01 -7.24 0.55
CA ILE A 126 14.76 -5.80 0.53
C ILE A 126 13.25 -5.53 0.43
N VAL A 127 12.56 -6.14 -0.54
CA VAL A 127 11.12 -5.93 -0.72
C VAL A 127 10.31 -6.46 0.47
N ILE A 128 10.67 -7.63 1.00
CA ILE A 128 10.00 -8.22 2.16
C ILE A 128 10.14 -7.34 3.42
N ALA A 129 11.27 -6.67 3.60
CA ALA A 129 11.47 -5.74 4.69
C ALA A 129 10.51 -4.53 4.58
N GLU A 130 10.35 -3.96 3.39
CA GLU A 130 9.44 -2.83 3.18
C GLU A 130 7.97 -3.23 3.33
N ILE A 131 7.58 -4.43 2.89
CA ILE A 131 6.23 -4.99 3.14
C ILE A 131 5.99 -5.20 4.63
N SER A 132 7.01 -5.59 5.39
CA SER A 132 6.90 -5.79 6.84
C SER A 132 6.68 -4.46 7.57
N LYS A 133 7.46 -3.41 7.23
CA LYS A 133 7.25 -2.06 7.74
C LYS A 133 5.85 -1.53 7.39
N PHE A 134 5.43 -1.73 6.14
CA PHE A 134 4.09 -1.38 5.68
C PHE A 134 3.00 -2.05 6.51
N ARG A 135 3.14 -3.36 6.76
CA ARG A 135 2.17 -4.14 7.55
C ARG A 135 2.01 -3.62 8.97
N ASP A 136 3.09 -3.18 9.61
CA ASP A 136 3.02 -2.66 10.97
C ASP A 136 2.30 -1.31 11.03
N LEU A 137 2.58 -0.41 10.07
CA LEU A 137 1.82 0.84 9.91
C LEU A 137 0.36 0.57 9.55
N PHE A 138 0.08 -0.42 8.71
CA PHE A 138 -1.27 -0.79 8.29
C PHE A 138 -2.13 -1.23 9.48
N LYS A 139 -1.57 -2.08 10.36
CA LYS A 139 -2.26 -2.51 11.59
C LYS A 139 -2.58 -1.32 12.49
N GLU A 140 -1.62 -0.41 12.68
CA GLU A 140 -1.83 0.78 13.49
C GLU A 140 -2.87 1.72 12.87
N TRP A 141 -2.94 1.81 11.53
CA TRP A 141 -3.94 2.60 10.85
C TRP A 141 -5.36 2.01 11.01
N VAL A 142 -5.56 0.72 10.74
CA VAL A 142 -6.87 0.04 10.82
C VAL A 142 -7.42 0.00 12.25
N LYS A 143 -6.56 -0.09 13.26
CA LYS A 143 -6.96 -0.10 14.69
C LYS A 143 -7.79 1.13 15.09
N HIS A 144 -7.69 2.23 14.34
CA HIS A 144 -8.39 3.49 14.60
C HIS A 144 -9.60 3.69 13.67
N PHE A 145 -10.09 2.64 13.04
CA PHE A 145 -11.35 2.70 12.33
C PHE A 145 -12.48 2.57 13.33
N GLU A 146 -13.35 3.58 13.37
CA GLU A 146 -14.49 3.64 14.27
C GLU A 146 -15.73 3.22 13.52
N LYS A 147 -16.48 2.25 14.06
CA LYS A 147 -17.72 1.77 13.45
C LYS A 147 -18.78 2.86 13.56
N ASP A 148 -19.47 3.10 12.46
CA ASP A 148 -20.60 4.02 12.36
C ASP A 148 -21.93 3.25 12.29
N ASP A 149 -23.03 3.99 12.13
CA ASP A 149 -24.39 3.44 12.06
C ASP A 149 -24.76 2.91 10.66
N PHE A 150 -23.85 3.00 9.66
CA PHE A 150 -24.12 2.50 8.33
C PHE A 150 -24.03 0.96 8.31
N GLU A 151 -24.96 0.32 7.61
CA GLU A 151 -24.98 -1.14 7.46
C GLU A 151 -24.31 -1.56 6.15
N ASP A 152 -23.49 -2.60 6.22
CA ASP A 152 -22.92 -3.26 5.04
C ASP A 152 -23.95 -4.24 4.48
N GLU A 153 -24.47 -3.96 3.28
CA GLU A 153 -25.45 -4.80 2.58
C GLU A 153 -24.93 -6.22 2.30
N TRP A 154 -23.61 -6.41 2.28
CA TRP A 154 -22.96 -7.71 2.03
C TRP A 154 -22.68 -8.48 3.33
N GLY A 155 -22.82 -7.83 4.50
CA GLY A 155 -22.62 -8.45 5.81
C GLY A 155 -21.18 -8.88 6.12
N LEU A 156 -20.18 -8.21 5.55
CA LEU A 156 -18.76 -8.51 5.71
C LEU A 156 -18.09 -7.71 6.83
N TYR A 157 -18.61 -6.53 7.20
CA TYR A 157 -17.99 -5.58 8.16
C TYR A 157 -18.89 -5.06 9.30
#